data_AF-A0A2D6LVS5-F1
#
_entry.id   AF-A0A2D6LVS5-F1
#
_cell.length_a   1.000
_cell.length_b   1.000
_cell.length_c   1.000
_cell.angle_alpha   90.00
_cell.angle_beta   90.00
_cell.angle_gamma   90.00
#
_symmetry.space_group_name_H-M   'P 1'
#
loop_
_entity.id
_entity.type
_entity.pdbx_description
1 polymer ?
#
loop_
_entity_poly.entity_id
_entity_poly.type
_entity_poly.pdbx_seq_one_letter_code
_entity_poly.pdbx_strand_id
1 'polypeptide(L)' 'MTTPCNPVQQTFQNTYQAKKVNAFDIQKGVCITNFEECVKAGNPAMESYPRQCRANGKTFVEEI' A
#
# COMPACT_ATOMS: atom_id res chain seq x y z
N MET A 1 -0.44 2.35 12.01
CA MET A 1 -0.62 1.17 11.15
C MET A 1 -0.84 1.67 9.73
N THR A 2 0.23 1.84 8.96
CA THR A 2 0.16 2.17 7.54
C THR A 2 -0.23 0.90 6.82
N THR A 3 -1.51 0.71 6.55
CA THR A 3 -2.00 -0.43 5.77
C THR A 3 -1.49 -0.30 4.33
N PRO A 4 -0.73 -1.28 3.80
CA PRO A 4 -0.45 -1.34 2.37
C PRO A 4 -1.78 -1.48 1.64
N CYS A 5 -2.16 -0.46 0.89
CA CYS A 5 -3.45 -0.41 0.21
C CYS A 5 -3.71 -1.73 -0.53
N ASN A 6 -4.86 -2.34 -0.25
CA ASN A 6 -5.56 -3.13 -1.23
C ASN A 6 -6.17 -2.12 -2.21
N PRO A 7 -5.61 -1.91 -3.40
CA PRO A 7 -6.07 -0.85 -4.28
C PRO A 7 -7.30 -1.39 -5.00
N VAL A 8 -8.45 -1.22 -4.37
CA VAL A 8 -9.53 -0.65 -5.16
C VAL A 8 -9.51 0.83 -4.84
N GLN A 9 -8.55 1.55 -5.45
CA GLN A 9 -8.74 2.98 -5.73
C GLN A 9 -9.91 3.05 -6.72
N GLN A 10 -11.13 2.83 -6.21
CA GLN A 10 -12.32 3.07 -7.00
C GLN A 10 -12.41 4.58 -7.11
N THR A 11 -11.99 5.09 -8.26
CA THR A 11 -12.39 6.43 -8.68
C THR A 11 -13.88 6.36 -8.93
N PHE A 12 -14.64 6.80 -7.94
CA PHE A 12 -16.09 6.88 -8.07
C PHE A 12 -16.40 8.09 -8.95
N GLN A 13 -17.06 7.84 -10.09
CA GLN A 13 -17.50 8.88 -11.02
C GLN A 13 -18.33 9.97 -10.33
N ASN A 14 -18.97 9.64 -9.19
CA ASN A 14 -19.66 10.58 -8.32
C ASN A 14 -19.80 10.00 -6.91
N THR A 15 -20.34 10.80 -6.00
CA THR A 15 -20.56 10.45 -4.58
C THR A 15 -21.56 9.31 -4.37
N TYR A 16 -22.44 9.02 -5.34
CA TYR A 16 -23.38 7.90 -5.26
C TYR A 16 -22.65 6.56 -5.34
N GLN A 17 -21.70 6.43 -6.27
CA GLN A 17 -20.93 5.20 -6.42
C GLN A 17 -20.04 4.96 -5.18
N ALA A 18 -19.53 6.02 -4.55
CA ALA A 18 -18.77 5.92 -3.30
C ALA A 18 -19.64 5.39 -2.13
N LYS A 19 -20.88 5.87 -2.02
CA LYS A 19 -21.84 5.41 -0.99
C LYS A 19 -22.28 3.96 -1.21
N LYS A 20 -22.45 3.53 -2.46
CA LYS A 20 -22.90 2.17 -2.80
C LYS A 20 -21.99 1.07 -2.23
N VAL A 21 -20.71 1.37 -2.06
CA VAL A 21 -19.72 0.43 -1.51
C VAL A 21 -19.27 0.80 -0.10
N ASN A 22 -20.00 1.69 0.59
CA ASN A 22 -19.67 2.19 1.92
C ASN A 22 -18.21 2.69 2.04
N ALA A 23 -17.70 3.38 1.01
CA ALA A 23 -16.38 4.02 1.03
C ALA A 23 -16.40 5.31 1.87
N PHE A 24 -16.75 5.19 3.15
CA PHE A 24 -16.85 6.31 4.11
C PHE A 24 -15.50 6.60 4.80
N ASP A 25 -14.61 5.62 4.85
CA ASP A 25 -13.24 5.76 5.33
C ASP A 25 -12.29 6.05 4.17
N ILE A 26 -12.26 7.31 3.70
CA ILE A 26 -11.14 7.79 2.89
C ILE A 26 -9.95 7.97 3.85
N GLN A 27 -9.41 6.88 4.36
CA GLN A 27 -8.09 6.93 4.98
C GLN A 27 -7.12 7.26 3.86
N LYS A 28 -6.40 8.38 4.01
CA LYS A 28 -5.22 8.68 3.20
C LYS A 28 -4.14 7.65 3.55
N GLY A 29 -4.33 6.41 3.12
CA GLY A 29 -3.33 5.37 3.19
C GLY A 29 -2.18 5.78 2.26
N VAL A 30 -0.97 5.83 2.79
CA VAL A 30 0.22 5.95 1.96
C VAL A 30 0.39 4.60 1.28
N CYS A 31 0.15 4.56 -0.04
CA CYS A 31 0.43 3.37 -0.83
C CYS A 31 1.92 3.07 -0.75
N ILE A 32 2.28 1.82 -0.46
CA ILE A 32 3.64 1.33 -0.62
C ILE A 32 3.76 0.85 -2.07
N THR A 33 4.55 1.57 -2.85
CA THR A 33 4.78 1.35 -4.28
C THR A 33 6.19 0.85 -4.58
N ASN A 34 7.11 1.02 -3.63
CA ASN A 34 8.52 0.65 -3.78
C ASN A 34 9.11 0.16 -2.45
N PHE A 35 10.35 -0.35 -2.53
CA PHE A 35 11.08 -0.85 -1.37
C PHE A 35 11.29 0.22 -0.28
N GLU A 36 11.63 1.46 -0.67
CA GLU A 36 11.91 2.54 0.28
C GLU A 36 10.67 2.90 1.11
N GLU A 37 9.50 3.00 0.48
CA GLU A 37 8.22 3.20 1.13
C GLU A 37 7.86 2.03 2.05
N CYS A 38 8.23 0.80 1.67
CA CYS A 38 7.96 -0.39 2.47
C CYS A 38 8.71 -0.34 3.81
N VAL A 39 9.99 0.03 3.78
CA VAL A 39 10.82 0.18 4.97
C VAL A 39 10.43 1.41 5.78
N LYS A 40 10.13 2.55 5.13
CA LYS A 40 9.62 3.77 5.81
C LYS A 40 8.30 3.53 6.53
N ALA A 41 7.47 2.61 6.02
CA ALA A 41 6.25 2.17 6.66
C ALA A 41 6.48 1.26 7.89
N GLY A 42 7.73 0.94 8.22
CA GLY A 42 8.12 0.13 9.38
C GLY A 42 8.14 -1.38 9.13
N ASN A 43 8.02 -1.83 7.88
CA ASN A 43 8.16 -3.24 7.55
C ASN A 43 9.65 -3.63 7.53
N PRO A 44 10.01 -4.85 7.96
CA PRO A 44 11.39 -5.27 7.99
C PRO A 44 11.96 -5.45 6.58
N ALA A 45 13.18 -4.96 6.37
CA ALA A 45 14.01 -5.42 5.28
C ALA A 45 14.50 -6.84 5.60
N MET A 46 14.43 -7.72 4.62
CA MET A 46 14.89 -9.10 4.72
C MET A 46 16.39 -9.17 4.45
N GLU A 47 17.09 -10.02 5.19
CA GLU A 47 18.50 -10.38 4.98
C GLU A 47 18.68 -11.10 3.63
N SER A 48 18.70 -10.34 2.54
CA SER A 48 18.71 -10.80 1.15
C SER A 48 19.42 -9.76 0.26
N TYR A 49 19.92 -10.19 -0.91
CA TYR A 49 20.57 -9.30 -1.88
C TYR A 49 20.02 -9.54 -3.30
N PRO A 50 19.42 -8.52 -3.97
CA PRO A 50 19.07 -7.19 -3.43
C PRO A 50 18.12 -7.29 -2.23
N ARG A 51 18.09 -6.26 -1.37
CA ARG A 51 17.23 -6.27 -0.18
C ARG A 51 15.76 -6.35 -0.58
N GLN A 52 14.97 -7.07 0.21
CA GLN A 52 13.54 -7.23 -0.01
C GLN A 52 12.76 -6.75 1.20
N CYS A 53 11.58 -6.19 0.98
CA CYS A 53 10.66 -5.79 2.03
C CYS A 53 9.27 -6.34 1.75
N ARG A 54 8.63 -6.94 2.75
CA ARG A 54 7.32 -7.59 2.59
C ARG A 54 6.23 -6.83 3.34
N ALA A 55 5.14 -6.50 2.65
CA ALA A 55 3.99 -5.84 3.25
C ALA A 55 2.68 -6.36 2.62
N ASN A 56 1.69 -6.74 3.44
CA ASN A 56 0.40 -7.31 3.00
C ASN A 56 0.50 -8.35 1.88
N GLY A 57 1.45 -9.29 2.01
CA GLY A 57 1.62 -10.38 1.03
C GLY A 57 2.30 -9.98 -0.28
N LYS A 58 2.67 -8.71 -0.47
CA LYS A 58 3.52 -8.25 -1.58
C LYS A 58 4.97 -8.15 -1.13
N THR A 59 5.88 -8.45 -2.04
CA THR A 59 7.33 -8.27 -1.87
C THR A 59 7.78 -7.11 -2.77
N PHE A 60 8.49 -6.16 -2.18
CA PHE A 60 9.13 -5.05 -2.86
C PHE A 60 10.64 -5.28 -2.82
N VAL A 61 11.29 -5.25 -3.98
CA VAL A 61 12.74 -5.47 -4.12
C VAL A 61 13.42 -4.12 -4.29
N GLU A 62 14.59 -3.95 -3.67
CA GLU A 62 15.42 -2.75 -3.84
C GLU A 62 15.95 -2.67 -5.27
N GLU A 63 15.72 -1.52 -5.94
CA GLU A 63 16.30 -1.21 -7.25
C GLU A 63 17.75 -0.74 -7.05
N ILE A 64 18.69 -1.39 -7.73
CA ILE A 64 20.14 -1.14 -7.70
C ILE A 64 20.67 -0.79 -9.09
#